data_AF-A0A3C0HGX2-F1
#
_entry.id   AF-A0A3C0HGX2-F1
#
_cell.length_a   1.000
_cell.length_b   1.000
_cell.length_c   1.000
_cell.angle_alpha   90.00
_cell.angle_beta   90.00
_cell.angle_gamma   90.00
#
_symmetry.space_group_name_H-M   'P 1'
#
loop_
_entity.id
_entity.type
_entity.pdbx_description
1 polymer ?
#
loop_
_entity_poly.entity_id
_entity_poly.type
_entity_poly.pdbx_seq_one_letter_code
_entity_poly.pdbx_strand_id
1 'polypeptide(L)'
;DTAAIAGTVGTISLSITASQALLLQQVAQLHGLLQPLSVSATRRAAGDLVQGVEDLAGTVTITTTGRGDTLHTSPGAMIELLAALHGITAPLVVTTTHRTAGSLVQVIDSAGGTTTVRVQ
;
A
#
# COMPACT_ATOMS: atom_id res chain seq x y z
N ASP A 1 30.21 8.56 -0.25
CA ASP A 1 30.39 8.54 1.21
C ASP A 1 29.08 8.09 1.82
N THR A 2 28.93 6.78 2.01
CA THR A 2 27.67 6.18 2.47
C THR A 2 27.84 5.93 3.96
N ALA A 3 27.49 6.93 4.77
CA ALA A 3 27.45 6.74 6.21
C ALA A 3 26.37 5.70 6.52
N ALA A 4 26.81 4.50 6.92
CA ALA A 4 25.92 3.50 7.49
C ALA A 4 25.33 4.08 8.79
N ILE A 5 24.01 4.20 8.85
CA ILE A 5 23.30 4.50 10.10
C ILE A 5 23.30 3.22 10.92
N ALA A 6 24.39 2.98 11.64
CA ALA A 6 24.43 1.99 12.71
C ALA A 6 23.69 2.58 13.91
N GLY A 7 22.40 2.24 14.06
CA GLY A 7 21.55 2.73 15.13
C GLY A 7 21.23 1.65 16.16
N THR A 8 21.49 1.95 17.44
CA THR A 8 20.85 1.30 18.59
C THR A 8 19.34 1.44 18.46
N VAL A 9 18.56 0.41 18.83
CA VAL A 9 17.10 0.46 18.82
C VAL A 9 16.63 1.54 19.82
N GLY A 10 16.29 2.71 19.31
CA GLY A 10 15.85 3.89 20.07
C GLY A 10 15.18 4.88 19.14
N THR A 11 14.46 5.86 19.70
CA THR A 11 13.76 6.86 18.89
C THR A 11 14.77 7.78 18.22
N ILE A 12 14.92 7.63 16.90
CA ILE A 12 15.68 8.58 16.06
C ILE A 12 14.70 9.48 15.32
N SER A 13 15.01 10.78 15.22
CA SER A 13 14.23 11.72 14.42
C SER A 13 14.74 11.75 12.99
N LEU A 14 13.93 11.25 12.05
CA LEU A 14 14.18 11.32 10.61
C LEU A 14 13.17 12.26 9.98
N SER A 15 13.59 13.10 9.03
CA SER A 15 12.71 13.94 8.24
C SER A 15 12.51 13.36 6.84
N ILE A 16 11.26 13.40 6.35
CA ILE A 16 10.91 13.13 4.96
C ILE A 16 10.18 14.34 4.40
N THR A 17 10.25 14.56 3.09
CA THR A 17 9.50 15.62 2.43
C THR A 17 8.01 15.28 2.39
N ALA A 18 7.16 16.29 2.24
CA ALA A 18 5.72 16.08 2.03
C ALA A 18 5.45 15.21 0.80
N SER A 19 6.21 15.39 -0.29
CA SER A 19 6.10 14.56 -1.49
C SER A 19 6.44 13.10 -1.23
N GLN A 20 7.45 12.80 -0.41
CA GLN A 20 7.79 11.44 0.00
C GLN A 20 6.69 10.83 0.87
N ALA A 21 6.12 11.60 1.80
CA ALA A 21 4.98 11.16 2.61
C ALA A 21 3.75 10.82 1.75
N LEU A 22 3.47 11.62 0.72
CA LEU A 22 2.39 11.36 -0.24
C LEU A 22 2.65 10.10 -1.08
N LEU A 23 3.89 9.86 -1.52
CA LEU A 23 4.24 8.62 -2.21
C LEU A 23 4.01 7.39 -1.32
N LEU A 24 4.40 7.47 -0.03
CA LEU A 24 4.16 6.40 0.93
C LEU A 24 2.66 6.14 1.14
N GLN A 25 1.84 7.21 1.20
CA GLN A 25 0.39 7.11 1.24
C GLN A 25 -0.18 6.39 0.02
N GLN A 26 0.29 6.74 -1.18
CA GLN A 26 -0.14 6.09 -2.42
C GLN A 26 0.20 4.60 -2.44
N VAL A 27 1.39 4.23 -1.95
CA VAL A 27 1.78 2.82 -1.79
C VAL A 27 0.86 2.11 -0.81
N ALA A 28 0.57 2.71 0.35
CA ALA A 28 -0.34 2.12 1.33
C ALA A 28 -1.78 1.98 0.79
N GLN A 29 -2.28 2.96 0.04
CA GLN A 29 -3.56 2.89 -0.68
C GLN A 29 -3.59 1.73 -1.69
N LEU A 30 -2.53 1.57 -2.49
CA LEU A 30 -2.41 0.45 -3.45
C LEU A 30 -2.20 -0.93 -2.80
N HIS A 31 -2.18 -1.00 -1.47
CA HIS A 31 -2.24 -2.24 -0.70
C HIS A 31 -3.58 -2.43 0.02
N GLY A 32 -4.55 -1.52 -0.16
CA GLY A 32 -5.84 -1.56 0.51
C GLY A 32 -5.77 -1.25 2.00
N LEU A 33 -4.72 -0.54 2.45
CA LEU A 33 -4.47 -0.28 3.89
C LEU A 33 -5.19 0.97 4.41
N LEU A 34 -5.40 1.97 3.56
CA LEU A 34 -5.99 3.25 3.96
C LEU A 34 -7.43 3.40 3.45
N GLN A 35 -7.71 2.83 2.29
CA GLN A 35 -9.00 2.79 1.63
C GLN A 35 -9.13 1.43 0.94
N PRO A 36 -10.36 0.91 0.70
CA PRO A 36 -10.53 -0.31 -0.07
C PRO A 36 -9.87 -0.20 -1.45
N LEU A 37 -9.02 -1.18 -1.76
CA LEU A 37 -8.41 -1.33 -3.08
C LEU A 37 -9.29 -2.22 -3.94
N SER A 38 -9.78 -1.70 -5.04
CA SER A 38 -10.45 -2.45 -6.10
C SER A 38 -9.48 -2.74 -7.24
N VAL A 39 -9.41 -3.99 -7.68
CA VAL A 39 -8.52 -4.48 -8.74
C VAL A 39 -9.34 -5.25 -9.76
N SER A 40 -9.27 -4.84 -11.02
CA SER A 40 -9.76 -5.57 -12.18
C SER A 40 -8.61 -5.83 -13.16
N ALA A 41 -8.91 -6.50 -14.28
CA ALA A 41 -7.92 -6.78 -15.32
C ALA A 41 -7.25 -5.51 -15.89
N THR A 42 -7.94 -4.38 -15.90
CA THR A 42 -7.49 -3.14 -16.55
C THR A 42 -7.35 -1.96 -15.59
N ARG A 43 -7.56 -2.18 -14.28
CA ARG A 43 -7.59 -1.07 -13.32
C ARG A 43 -7.23 -1.50 -11.90
N ARG A 44 -6.50 -0.63 -11.19
CA ARG A 44 -6.46 -0.60 -9.72
C ARG A 44 -6.98 0.74 -9.23
N ALA A 45 -7.79 0.76 -8.18
CA ALA A 45 -8.33 1.99 -7.62
C ALA A 45 -8.47 1.91 -6.10
N ALA A 46 -8.01 2.95 -5.40
CA ALA A 46 -8.18 3.10 -3.95
C ALA A 46 -8.49 4.58 -3.68
N GLY A 47 -9.76 4.86 -3.37
CA GLY A 47 -10.30 6.23 -3.36
C GLY A 47 -10.05 6.94 -4.69
N ASP A 48 -9.43 8.12 -4.63
CA ASP A 48 -9.14 8.92 -5.82
C ASP A 48 -7.92 8.40 -6.60
N LEU A 49 -7.04 7.61 -5.98
CA LEU A 49 -5.86 7.05 -6.64
C LEU A 49 -6.28 5.94 -7.60
N VAL A 50 -6.04 6.15 -8.89
CA VAL A 50 -6.38 5.19 -9.94
C VAL A 50 -5.16 4.87 -10.78
N GLN A 51 -5.00 3.58 -11.10
CA GLN A 51 -4.05 3.10 -12.08
C GLN A 51 -4.80 2.37 -13.18
N GLY A 52 -4.80 2.92 -14.38
CA GLY A 52 -5.25 2.23 -15.59
C GLY A 52 -4.13 1.33 -16.11
N VAL A 53 -4.50 0.13 -16.54
CA VAL A 53 -3.59 -0.87 -17.13
C VAL A 53 -4.04 -1.12 -18.56
N GLU A 54 -3.16 -0.85 -19.50
CA GLU A 54 -3.38 -1.08 -20.93
C GLU A 54 -2.29 -2.04 -21.44
N ASP A 55 -2.70 -3.08 -22.15
CA ASP A 55 -1.78 -3.96 -22.88
C ASP A 55 -1.95 -3.71 -24.38
N LEU A 56 -0.89 -3.23 -25.02
CA LEU A 56 -0.82 -3.02 -26.45
C LEU A 56 0.36 -3.80 -27.02
N ALA A 57 0.04 -4.82 -27.83
CA ALA A 57 1.02 -5.67 -28.51
C ALA A 57 2.08 -6.29 -27.57
N GLY A 58 1.67 -6.69 -26.37
CA GLY A 58 2.56 -7.30 -25.37
C GLY A 58 3.35 -6.30 -24.53
N THR A 59 3.08 -5.00 -24.68
CA THR A 59 3.61 -3.95 -23.79
C THR A 59 2.52 -3.48 -22.85
N VAL A 60 2.74 -3.64 -21.55
CA VAL A 60 1.83 -3.15 -20.51
C VAL A 60 2.23 -1.74 -20.07
N THR A 61 1.32 -0.79 -20.25
CA THR A 61 1.46 0.59 -19.75
C THR A 61 0.55 0.78 -18.55
N ILE A 62 1.09 1.38 -17.48
CA ILE A 62 0.32 1.74 -16.29
C ILE A 62 0.30 3.26 -16.15
N THR A 63 -0.89 3.85 -16.25
CA THR A 63 -1.11 5.29 -16.09
C THR A 63 -1.75 5.57 -14.74
N THR A 64 -1.11 6.42 -13.92
CA THR A 64 -1.60 6.76 -12.58
C THR A 64 -2.24 8.15 -12.58
N THR A 65 -3.45 8.27 -12.04
CA THR A 65 -4.21 9.52 -11.87
C THR A 65 -4.76 9.66 -10.45
N GLY A 66 -5.25 10.85 -10.09
CA GLY A 66 -5.91 11.10 -8.81
C GLY A 66 -5.03 10.86 -7.58
N ARG A 67 -3.73 11.18 -7.70
CA ARG A 67 -2.69 10.94 -6.68
C ARG A 67 -2.92 11.57 -5.30
N GLY A 68 -3.87 12.52 -5.20
CA GLY A 68 -4.07 13.36 -4.02
C GLY A 68 -2.86 14.24 -3.71
N ASP A 69 -3.11 15.32 -2.98
CA ASP A 69 -2.08 16.23 -2.46
C ASP A 69 -2.15 16.36 -0.92
N THR A 70 -3.13 15.72 -0.31
CA THR A 70 -3.40 15.77 1.12
C THR A 70 -2.95 14.49 1.80
N LEU A 71 -2.21 14.65 2.90
CA LEU A 71 -1.77 13.54 3.74
C LEU A 71 -2.85 13.25 4.79
N HIS A 72 -3.30 12.01 4.86
CA HIS A 72 -4.39 11.54 5.74
C HIS A 72 -3.91 10.63 6.86
N THR A 73 -2.65 10.18 6.83
CA THR A 73 -2.10 9.24 7.83
C THR A 73 -0.62 9.53 8.08
N SER A 74 -0.15 9.25 9.30
CA SER A 74 1.26 9.45 9.65
C SER A 74 2.18 8.49 8.88
N PRO A 75 3.37 8.93 8.42
CA PRO A 75 4.32 8.05 7.75
C PRO A 75 4.76 6.84 8.58
N GLY A 76 4.93 7.02 9.90
CA GLY A 76 5.28 5.92 10.81
C GLY A 76 4.24 4.81 10.82
N ALA A 77 2.96 5.15 10.94
CA ALA A 77 1.88 4.17 10.90
C ALA A 77 1.81 3.45 9.53
N MET A 78 2.04 4.16 8.42
CA MET A 78 2.06 3.53 7.10
C MET A 78 3.23 2.54 6.95
N ILE A 79 4.40 2.85 7.50
CA ILE A 79 5.55 1.93 7.53
C ILE A 79 5.20 0.66 8.32
N GLU A 80 4.61 0.79 9.50
CA GLU A 80 4.23 -0.36 10.33
C GLU A 80 3.21 -1.28 9.63
N LEU A 81 2.20 -0.69 8.99
CA LEU A 81 1.18 -1.45 8.23
C LEU A 81 1.77 -2.16 7.01
N LEU A 82 2.62 -1.48 6.24
CA LEU A 82 3.30 -2.08 5.09
C LEU A 82 4.28 -3.17 5.53
N ALA A 83 5.01 -2.96 6.63
CA ALA A 83 5.89 -3.97 7.20
C ALA A 83 5.10 -5.21 7.68
N ALA A 84 3.90 -5.03 8.25
CA ALA A 84 3.01 -6.12 8.60
C ALA A 84 2.58 -6.94 7.36
N LEU A 85 2.23 -6.29 6.24
CA LEU A 85 1.92 -6.97 4.97
C LEU A 85 3.10 -7.72 4.35
N HIS A 86 4.32 -7.48 4.82
CA HIS A 86 5.51 -8.22 4.43
C HIS A 86 5.97 -9.23 5.47
N GLY A 87 5.19 -9.44 6.54
CA GLY A 87 5.51 -10.41 7.59
C GLY A 87 6.69 -10.00 8.48
N ILE A 88 7.09 -8.72 8.45
CA ILE A 88 8.28 -8.21 9.15
C ILE A 88 7.98 -8.00 10.64
N THR A 89 6.81 -7.45 10.96
CA THR A 89 6.41 -7.12 12.34
C THR A 89 5.76 -8.30 13.06
N ALA A 90 5.15 -9.23 12.31
CA ALA A 90 4.54 -10.47 12.79
C ALA A 90 4.40 -11.45 11.60
N PRO A 91 4.24 -12.77 11.83
CA PRO A 91 3.98 -13.72 10.75
C PRO A 91 2.76 -13.34 9.92
N LEU A 92 2.91 -13.32 8.60
CA LEU A 92 1.82 -13.08 7.66
C LEU A 92 1.14 -14.40 7.30
N VAL A 93 -0.14 -14.51 7.60
CA VAL A 93 -0.99 -15.62 7.15
C VAL A 93 -1.86 -15.13 6.00
N VAL A 94 -1.82 -15.84 4.87
CA VAL A 94 -2.59 -15.51 3.66
C VAL A 94 -3.51 -16.67 3.31
N THR A 95 -4.78 -16.36 3.09
CA THR A 95 -5.78 -17.28 2.57
C THR A 95 -6.37 -16.70 1.28
N THR A 96 -7.31 -17.41 0.67
CA THR A 96 -8.03 -16.92 -0.52
C THR A 96 -8.85 -15.66 -0.23
N THR A 97 -9.32 -15.48 1.00
CA THR A 97 -10.23 -14.38 1.37
C THR A 97 -9.67 -13.43 2.43
N HIS A 98 -8.48 -13.70 2.98
CA HIS A 98 -7.92 -12.89 4.06
C HIS A 98 -6.39 -12.79 4.02
N ARG A 99 -5.86 -11.69 4.55
CA ARG A 99 -4.47 -11.56 5.02
C ARG A 99 -4.47 -11.11 6.46
N THR A 100 -3.69 -11.75 7.32
CA THR A 100 -3.54 -11.36 8.72
C THR A 100 -2.08 -11.31 9.14
N ALA A 101 -1.69 -10.26 9.86
CA ALA A 101 -0.36 -10.09 10.43
C ALA A 101 -0.46 -9.24 11.70
N GLY A 102 -0.27 -9.84 12.87
CA GLY A 102 -0.46 -9.15 14.15
C GLY A 102 -1.90 -8.62 14.28
N SER A 103 -2.05 -7.31 14.44
CA SER A 103 -3.35 -6.63 14.48
C SER A 103 -3.93 -6.27 13.11
N LEU A 104 -3.15 -6.40 12.03
CA LEU A 104 -3.65 -6.15 10.68
C LEU A 104 -4.49 -7.33 10.22
N VAL A 105 -5.75 -7.06 9.86
CA VAL A 105 -6.66 -8.01 9.20
C VAL A 105 -7.17 -7.35 7.94
N GLN A 106 -6.98 -8.00 6.80
CA GLN A 106 -7.58 -7.60 5.53
C GLN A 106 -8.49 -8.70 4.99
N VAL A 107 -9.63 -8.29 4.46
CA VAL A 107 -10.57 -9.14 3.72
C VAL A 107 -10.35 -8.94 2.23
N ILE A 108 -10.38 -10.04 1.49
CA ILE A 108 -10.27 -10.13 0.03
C ILE A 108 -11.56 -10.75 -0.47
N ASP A 109 -12.33 -9.96 -1.23
CA ASP A 109 -13.57 -10.40 -1.86
C ASP A 109 -13.46 -10.26 -3.38
N SER A 110 -13.87 -11.28 -4.12
CA SER A 110 -13.87 -11.24 -5.59
C SER A 110 -15.29 -11.43 -6.12
N ALA A 111 -15.76 -10.48 -6.91
CA ALA A 111 -17.07 -10.53 -7.56
C ALA A 111 -17.01 -9.82 -8.93
N GLY A 112 -17.66 -10.39 -9.95
CA GLY A 112 -17.79 -9.76 -11.27
C GLY A 112 -16.46 -9.39 -11.93
N GLY A 113 -15.42 -10.21 -11.76
CA GLY A 113 -14.07 -9.93 -12.31
C GLY A 113 -13.31 -8.81 -11.59
N THR A 114 -13.82 -8.33 -10.47
CA THR A 114 -13.17 -7.33 -9.61
C THR A 114 -12.86 -7.95 -8.26
N THR A 115 -11.62 -7.79 -7.80
CA THR A 115 -11.19 -8.16 -6.44
C THR A 115 -11.07 -6.90 -5.59
N THR A 116 -11.71 -6.90 -4.43
CA THR A 116 -11.68 -5.82 -3.45
C THR A 116 -10.89 -6.27 -2.23
N VAL A 117 -9.92 -5.45 -1.80
CA VAL A 117 -9.13 -5.66 -0.60
C VAL A 117 -9.37 -4.51 0.37
N ARG A 118 -9.76 -4.80 1.61
CA ARG A 118 -10.00 -3.78 2.65
C ARG A 118 -9.50 -4.24 4.00
N VAL A 119 -9.10 -3.30 4.85
CA VAL A 119 -8.88 -3.56 6.29
C VAL A 119 -10.23 -3.83 6.97
N GLN A 120 -10.24 -4.74 7.95
CA GLN A 120 -11.40 -5.05 8.80
C GLN A 120 -11.37 -4.25 10.11
#